data_AF-W1YRJ8-F1
#
_entry.id   AF-W1YRJ8-F1
#
_cell.length_a   1.000
_cell.length_b   1.000
_cell.length_c   1.000
_cell.angle_alpha   90.00
_cell.angle_beta   90.00
_cell.angle_gamma   90.00
#
_symmetry.space_group_name_H-M   'P 1'
#
loop_
_entity.id
_entity.type
_entity.pdbx_description
1 polymer ?
#
loop_
_entity_poly.entity_id
_entity_poly.type
_entity_poly.pdbx_seq_one_letter_code
_entity_poly.pdbx_strand_id
1 'polypeptide(L)'
;QHFQTFWNRFAPFGVKVDVLNRFRSTAEKKQVLKGVEDGSIDVLIGTHSLLNKKVVFKDLGMLVVDEEQRFGVAQKEKWKEWASNIDVLT
;
A
#
# COMPACT_ATOMS: atom_id res chain seq x y z
N GLN A 1 4.26 11.47 6.19
CA GLN A 1 5.70 11.33 6.43
C GLN A 1 6.31 10.28 5.50
N HIS A 2 5.90 9.01 5.61
CA HIS A 2 6.39 7.90 4.77
C HIS A 2 6.38 8.19 3.26
N PHE A 3 5.28 8.73 2.71
CA PHE A 3 5.20 9.04 1.28
C PHE A 3 6.33 9.97 0.78
N GLN A 4 6.57 11.09 1.47
CA GLN A 4 7.59 12.07 1.06
C GLN A 4 8.99 11.45 1.09
N THR A 5 9.29 10.68 2.14
CA THR A 5 10.58 10.01 2.32
C THR A 5 10.82 8.99 1.21
N PHE A 6 9.83 8.15 0.92
CA PHE A 6 9.91 7.16 -0.16
C PHE A 6 10.05 7.85 -1.51
N TRP A 7 9.19 8.83 -1.82
CA TRP A 7 9.25 9.57 -3.08
C TRP A 7 10.65 10.17 -3.32
N ASN A 8 11.21 10.88 -2.32
CA ASN A 8 12.53 11.49 -2.45
C ASN A 8 13.65 10.45 -2.61
N ARG A 9 13.56 9.33 -1.89
CA ARG A 9 14.58 8.27 -1.93
C ARG A 9 14.54 7.47 -3.24
N PHE A 10 13.34 7.29 -3.80
CA PHE A 10 13.11 6.44 -4.96
C PHE A 10 13.07 7.20 -6.29
N ALA A 11 12.90 8.53 -6.28
CA ALA A 11 12.91 9.36 -7.48
C ALA A 11 14.14 9.13 -8.40
N PRO A 12 15.38 8.96 -7.90
CA PRO A 12 16.53 8.69 -8.77
C PRO A 12 16.50 7.34 -9.47
N PHE A 13 15.71 6.38 -8.96
CA PHE A 13 15.66 5.00 -9.45
C PHE A 13 14.49 4.75 -10.43
N GLY A 14 13.68 5.78 -10.71
CA GLY A 14 12.51 5.65 -11.59
C GLY A 14 11.36 4.84 -11.00
N VAL A 15 11.42 4.50 -9.71
CA VAL A 15 10.38 3.77 -8.98
C VAL A 15 9.21 4.70 -8.71
N LYS A 16 8.01 4.26 -9.11
CA LYS A 16 6.77 5.02 -8.95
C LYS A 16 6.13 4.74 -7.60
N VAL A 17 6.14 5.76 -6.75
CA VAL A 17 5.54 5.74 -5.42
C VAL A 17 4.25 6.54 -5.45
N ASP A 18 3.15 5.98 -4.94
CA ASP A 18 1.90 6.72 -4.71
C ASP A 18 1.34 6.49 -3.30
N VAL A 19 0.38 7.31 -2.92
CA VAL A 19 -0.26 7.29 -1.62
C VAL A 19 -1.79 7.27 -1.71
N LEU A 20 -2.40 6.33 -0.99
CA LEU A 20 -3.83 6.25 -0.79
C LEU A 20 -4.19 6.66 0.64
N ASN A 21 -4.77 7.84 0.78
CA ASN A 21 -5.19 8.40 2.06
C ASN A 21 -6.56 9.09 1.96
N ARG A 22 -7.00 9.71 3.07
CA ARG A 22 -8.31 10.40 3.12
C ARG A 22 -8.38 11.68 2.29
N PHE A 23 -7.24 12.30 1.99
CA PHE A 23 -7.15 13.56 1.28
C PHE A 23 -7.24 13.42 -0.24
N ARG A 24 -7.05 12.20 -0.78
CA ARG A 24 -7.29 11.90 -2.19
C ARG A 24 -8.80 11.93 -2.49
N SER A 25 -9.16 12.58 -3.59
CA SER A 25 -10.49 12.52 -4.19
C SER A 25 -10.84 11.10 -4.66
N THR A 26 -12.11 10.86 -4.95
CA THR A 26 -12.56 9.56 -5.47
C THR A 26 -11.94 9.24 -6.83
N ALA A 27 -11.73 10.25 -7.68
CA ALA A 27 -11.10 10.08 -8.99
C ALA A 27 -9.64 9.65 -8.85
N GLU A 28 -8.87 10.34 -8.01
CA GLU A 28 -7.47 9.99 -7.75
C GLU A 28 -7.36 8.59 -7.14
N LYS A 29 -8.21 8.26 -6.16
CA LYS A 29 -8.23 6.91 -5.56
C LYS A 29 -8.43 5.83 -6.62
N LYS A 30 -9.33 6.05 -7.60
CA LYS A 30 -9.54 5.08 -8.70
C LYS A 30 -8.32 4.95 -9.59
N GLN A 31 -7.63 6.05 -9.90
CA GLN A 31 -6.41 6.03 -10.69
C GLN A 31 -5.29 5.26 -9.98
N VAL A 32 -5.09 5.52 -8.69
CA VAL A 32 -4.11 4.81 -7.86
C VAL A 32 -4.41 3.32 -7.81
N LEU A 33 -5.66 2.93 -7.55
CA LEU A 33 -6.04 1.51 -7.51
C LEU A 33 -5.81 0.82 -8.86
N LYS A 34 -6.13 1.47 -9.97
CA LYS A 34 -5.85 0.94 -11.31
C LYS A 34 -4.35 0.79 -11.55
N GLY A 35 -3.54 1.76 -11.13
CA GLY A 35 -2.08 1.70 -11.30
C GLY A 35 -1.42 0.59 -10.49
N VAL A 36 -1.99 0.24 -9.33
CA VAL A 36 -1.54 -0.89 -8.51
C VAL A 36 -1.95 -2.23 -9.11
N GLU A 37 -3.13 -2.27 -9.74
CA GLU A 37 -3.66 -3.45 -10.43
C GLU A 37 -2.91 -3.76 -11.74
N ASP A 38 -2.51 -2.75 -12.51
CA ASP A 38 -1.74 -2.92 -13.76
C ASP A 38 -0.21 -2.96 -13.56
N GLY A 39 0.25 -2.65 -12.34
CA GLY A 39 1.65 -2.64 -11.94
C GLY A 39 2.42 -1.41 -12.43
N SER A 40 1.73 -0.33 -12.82
CA SER A 40 2.37 0.96 -13.09
C SER A 40 2.73 1.73 -11.82
N ILE A 41 2.26 1.31 -10.65
CA ILE A 41 2.69 1.82 -9.34
C ILE A 41 3.46 0.71 -8.64
N ASP A 42 4.74 0.96 -8.37
CA ASP A 42 5.66 0.01 -7.74
C ASP A 42 5.50 -0.01 -6.22
N VAL A 43 5.24 1.15 -5.61
CA VAL A 43 5.09 1.29 -4.17
C VAL A 43 3.80 2.04 -3.84
N LEU A 44 2.88 1.36 -3.15
CA LEU A 44 1.67 1.97 -2.61
C LEU A 44 1.81 2.18 -1.10
N ILE A 45 1.79 3.44 -0.68
CA ILE A 45 1.74 3.81 0.73
C ILE A 45 0.30 4.13 1.09
N GLY A 46 -0.16 3.69 2.25
CA GLY A 46 -1.44 4.17 2.75
C GLY A 46 -1.59 3.91 4.22
N THR A 47 -2.76 4.26 4.72
CA THR A 47 -3.10 4.09 6.13
C THR A 47 -3.73 2.71 6.35
N HIS A 48 -4.05 2.39 7.61
CA HIS A 48 -4.75 1.16 8.00
C HIS A 48 -6.08 0.95 7.24
N SER A 49 -6.62 2.00 6.60
CA SER A 49 -7.80 1.91 5.72
C SER A 49 -7.56 1.12 4.42
N LEU A 50 -6.31 0.89 4.01
CA LEU A 50 -5.98 0.05 2.84
C LEU A 50 -6.50 -1.38 3.01
N LEU A 51 -6.34 -1.98 4.19
CA LEU A 51 -6.80 -3.34 4.48
C LEU A 51 -8.33 -3.50 4.44
N ASN A 52 -9.05 -2.40 4.57
CA ASN A 52 -10.51 -2.40 4.48
C ASN A 52 -11.02 -2.21 3.05
N LYS A 53 -10.16 -1.82 2.11
CA LYS A 53 -10.51 -1.67 0.70
C LYS A 53 -10.07 -2.91 -0.06
N LYS A 54 -10.86 -3.28 -1.07
CA LYS A 54 -10.48 -4.33 -2.02
C LYS A 54 -9.42 -3.75 -2.96
N VAL A 55 -8.16 -3.80 -2.53
CA VAL A 55 -7.00 -3.47 -3.36
C VAL A 55 -6.56 -4.74 -4.04
N VAL A 56 -6.38 -4.69 -5.36
CA VAL A 56 -5.86 -5.79 -6.16
C VAL A 56 -4.48 -5.38 -6.61
N PHE A 57 -3.48 -6.14 -6.20
CA PHE A 57 -2.09 -5.95 -6.62
C PHE A 57 -1.81 -6.87 -7.79
N LYS A 58 -1.07 -6.39 -8.79
CA LYS A 58 -0.58 -7.23 -9.87
C LYS A 58 0.32 -8.37 -9.36
N ASP A 59 1.29 -7.98 -8.55
CA ASP A 59 2.29 -8.88 -7.96
C ASP A 59 2.82 -8.23 -6.66
N LEU A 60 2.27 -8.63 -5.52
CA LEU A 60 2.67 -8.09 -4.23
C LEU A 60 3.82 -8.94 -3.67
N GLY A 61 5.03 -8.40 -3.64
CA GLY A 61 6.19 -9.10 -3.09
C GLY A 61 6.45 -8.84 -1.61
N MET A 62 6.09 -7.65 -1.12
CA MET A 62 6.43 -7.22 0.24
C MET A 62 5.31 -6.38 0.85
N LEU A 63 5.01 -6.63 2.12
CA LEU A 63 4.12 -5.83 2.95
C LEU A 63 4.89 -5.24 4.13
N VAL A 64 4.95 -3.92 4.20
CA VAL A 64 5.52 -3.20 5.35
C VAL A 64 4.37 -2.70 6.22
N VAL A 65 4.41 -3.07 7.49
CA VAL A 65 3.47 -2.65 8.51
C VAL A 65 4.22 -1.76 9.49
N ASP A 66 3.67 -0.59 9.76
CA ASP A 66 4.13 0.28 10.83
C ASP A 66 3.05 0.33 11.92
N GLU A 67 3.46 0.43 13.17
CA GLU A 67 2.58 0.46 14.35
C GLU A 67 1.54 -0.70 14.40
N GLU A 68 1.95 -1.95 14.19
CA GLU A 68 1.06 -3.13 14.20
C GLU A 68 0.10 -3.17 15.40
N GLN A 69 0.52 -2.70 16.57
CA GLN A 69 -0.29 -2.65 17.78
C GLN A 69 -1.61 -1.85 17.62
N ARG A 70 -1.72 -0.99 16.61
CA ARG A 70 -2.92 -0.20 16.32
C ARG A 70 -3.96 -0.94 15.47
N PHE A 71 -3.66 -2.15 14.98
CA PHE A 71 -4.56 -2.92 14.15
C PHE A 71 -5.49 -3.80 15.00
N GLY A 72 -6.79 -3.74 14.70
CA GLY A 72 -7.80 -4.62 15.30
C GLY A 72 -7.72 -6.04 14.74
N VAL A 73 -8.27 -7.01 15.48
CA VAL A 73 -8.20 -8.45 15.14
C VAL A 73 -8.69 -8.74 13.71
N ALA A 74 -9.82 -8.17 13.28
CA ALA A 74 -10.35 -8.39 11.94
C ALA A 74 -9.45 -7.87 10.80
N GLN A 75 -8.71 -6.78 11.04
CA GLN A 75 -7.72 -6.30 10.07
C GLN A 75 -6.50 -7.21 10.06
N LYS A 76 -6.14 -7.75 11.23
CA LYS A 76 -5.06 -8.72 11.39
C LYS A 76 -5.35 -10.09 10.76
N GLU A 77 -6.60 -10.40 10.46
CA GLU A 77 -6.95 -11.61 9.71
C GLU A 77 -6.84 -11.36 8.20
N LYS A 78 -7.37 -10.23 7.70
CA LYS A 78 -7.33 -9.89 6.27
C LYS A 78 -5.91 -9.81 5.69
N TRP A 79 -4.97 -9.20 6.41
CA TRP A 79 -3.60 -9.11 5.89
C TRP A 79 -2.84 -10.44 5.99
N LYS A 80 -3.30 -11.43 6.79
CA LYS A 80 -2.68 -12.75 6.88
C LYS A 80 -2.99 -13.56 5.63
N GLU A 81 -4.14 -13.32 5.02
CA GLU A 81 -4.47 -13.85 3.70
C GLU A 81 -3.44 -13.37 2.66
N TRP A 82 -3.07 -12.08 2.71
CA TRP A 82 -2.04 -11.52 1.82
C TRP A 82 -0.64 -12.03 2.19
N ALA A 83 -0.33 -12.10 3.49
CA ALA A 83 0.95 -12.54 4.06
C ALA A 83 1.32 -13.99 3.69
N SER A 84 0.36 -14.82 3.26
CA SER A 84 0.58 -16.26 3.05
C SER A 84 1.71 -16.59 2.06
N ASN A 85 2.04 -15.66 1.14
CA ASN A 85 3.11 -15.84 0.14
C ASN A 85 3.99 -14.58 -0.04
N ILE A 86 3.94 -13.63 0.88
CA ILE A 86 4.65 -12.35 0.74
C ILE A 86 5.49 -12.07 1.99
N ASP A 87 6.62 -11.39 1.82
CA ASP A 87 7.46 -11.02 2.94
C ASP A 87 6.80 -9.89 3.74
N VAL A 88 6.60 -10.11 5.04
CA VAL A 88 6.02 -9.10 5.94
C VAL A 88 7.11 -8.55 6.86
N LEU A 89 7.27 -7.23 6.85
CA LEU A 89 8.12 -6.50 7.79
C LEU A 89 7.21 -5.69 8.74
N THR A 90 7.28 -6.01 10.03
CA THR A 90 6.51 -5.38 11.13
C THR A 90 7.39 -4.55 12.03
#